data_AF-A0AAW1ZDW8-F1
#
_entry.id   AF-A0AAW1ZDW8-F1
#
_cell.length_a   1.000
_cell.length_b   1.000
_cell.length_c   1.000
_cell.angle_alpha   90.00
_cell.angle_beta   90.00
_cell.angle_gamma   90.00
#
_symmetry.space_group_name_H-M   'P 1'
#
loop_
_entity.id
_entity.type
_entity.pdbx_description
1 polymer ?
#
loop_
_entity_poly.entity_id
_entity_poly.type
_entity_poly.pdbx_seq_one_letter_code
_entity_poly.pdbx_strand_id
1 'polypeptide(L)'
;MRYLALMLSRPVLRLKEINPLLFNFVEELVEIRKLRQDILLMKPYFITCKEAMEARLLLHLQDRQHFVENDDMYSLQDLIDTSSGRLSCSLTEIHTTFAKHIKLDCEKCQAKGFMCELCKEGDILFPFDSHTSLCHDCFAVFHRDCYYDNSTTCPRCARMLERKNEESLNP
;
A
#
# COMPACT_ATOMS: atom_id res chain seq x y z
N MET A 1 -1.74 -17.42 -32.56
CA MET A 1 -1.13 -16.14 -32.13
C MET A 1 -2.13 -15.06 -31.69
N ARG A 2 -3.37 -14.98 -32.22
CA ARG A 2 -4.36 -13.95 -31.79
C ARG A 2 -4.72 -13.98 -30.29
N TYR A 3 -4.80 -15.16 -29.67
CA TYR A 3 -5.16 -15.30 -28.26
C TYR A 3 -4.14 -14.66 -27.31
N LEU A 4 -2.84 -14.89 -27.56
CA LEU A 4 -1.75 -14.29 -26.77
C LEU A 4 -1.78 -12.76 -26.81
N ALA A 5 -2.04 -12.17 -27.97
CA ALA A 5 -2.16 -10.72 -28.10
C ALA A 5 -3.33 -10.13 -27.29
N LEU A 6 -4.47 -10.83 -27.25
CA LEU A 6 -5.65 -10.42 -26.47
C LEU A 6 -5.46 -10.59 -24.96
N MET A 7 -4.60 -11.51 -24.54
CA MET A 7 -4.33 -11.80 -23.13
C MET A 7 -3.14 -11.02 -22.57
N LEU A 8 -2.39 -10.31 -23.42
CA LEU A 8 -1.12 -9.69 -23.04
C LEU A 8 -1.26 -8.72 -21.86
N SER A 9 -2.26 -7.86 -21.89
CA SER A 9 -2.55 -6.87 -20.83
C SER A 9 -3.53 -7.37 -19.77
N ARG A 10 -4.08 -8.59 -19.90
CA ARG A 10 -5.05 -9.10 -18.94
C ARG A 10 -4.33 -9.63 -17.69
N PRO A 11 -4.67 -9.13 -16.49
CA PRO A 11 -4.06 -9.60 -15.25
C PRO A 11 -4.67 -10.94 -14.85
N VAL A 12 -3.99 -12.04 -15.18
CA VAL A 12 -4.46 -13.42 -14.95
C VAL A 12 -3.43 -14.28 -14.22
N LEU A 13 -2.25 -13.74 -13.91
CA LEU A 13 -1.14 -14.47 -13.30
C LEU A 13 -1.02 -14.10 -11.83
N ARG A 14 -1.27 -15.07 -10.95
CA ARG A 14 -0.98 -14.95 -9.51
C ARG A 14 0.42 -15.46 -9.23
N LEU A 15 1.43 -14.59 -9.37
CA LEU A 15 2.83 -15.03 -9.33
C LEU A 15 3.21 -15.74 -8.04
N LYS A 16 2.67 -15.29 -6.89
CA LYS A 16 2.93 -15.90 -5.59
C LYS A 16 2.38 -17.32 -5.49
N GLU A 17 1.24 -17.60 -6.13
CA GLU A 17 0.63 -18.93 -6.17
C GLU A 17 1.34 -19.84 -7.19
N ILE A 18 1.73 -19.27 -8.34
CA ILE A 18 2.40 -20.00 -9.43
C ILE A 18 3.82 -20.41 -9.03
N ASN A 19 4.60 -19.47 -8.51
CA ASN A 19 5.97 -19.70 -8.06
C ASN A 19 6.40 -18.66 -7.01
N PRO A 20 6.22 -18.95 -5.71
CA PRO A 20 6.58 -18.01 -4.64
C PRO A 20 8.08 -17.71 -4.59
N LEU A 21 8.93 -18.64 -5.08
CA LEU A 21 10.38 -18.46 -5.07
C LEU A 21 10.85 -17.35 -6.02
N LEU A 22 10.04 -16.92 -6.99
CA LEU A 22 10.42 -15.81 -7.90
C LEU A 22 10.82 -14.55 -7.14
N PHE A 23 10.11 -14.24 -6.06
CA PHE A 23 10.41 -13.08 -5.22
C PHE A 23 11.70 -13.22 -4.41
N ASN A 24 12.29 -14.42 -4.35
CA ASN A 24 13.60 -14.63 -3.71
C ASN A 24 14.76 -14.43 -4.69
N PHE A 25 14.49 -14.47 -6.00
CA PHE A 25 15.53 -14.48 -7.04
C PHE A 25 15.46 -13.27 -7.98
N VAL A 26 14.33 -12.59 -8.05
CA VAL A 26 14.09 -11.45 -8.94
C VAL A 26 13.78 -10.23 -8.10
N GLU A 27 14.79 -9.39 -7.88
CA GLU A 27 14.71 -8.19 -7.03
C GLU A 27 13.69 -7.18 -7.56
N GLU A 28 13.61 -7.01 -8.88
CA GLU A 28 12.67 -6.08 -9.52
C GLU A 28 11.21 -6.43 -9.21
N LEU A 29 10.89 -7.72 -9.08
CA LEU A 29 9.55 -8.16 -8.69
C LEU A 29 9.23 -7.81 -7.23
N VAL A 30 10.24 -7.84 -6.35
CA VAL A 30 10.09 -7.43 -4.94
C VAL A 30 9.82 -5.93 -4.87
N GLU A 31 10.60 -5.12 -5.58
CA GLU A 31 10.43 -3.66 -5.66
C GLU A 31 9.05 -3.29 -6.20
N ILE A 32 8.67 -3.86 -7.35
CA ILE A 32 7.37 -3.58 -7.98
C ILE A 32 6.23 -3.99 -7.05
N ARG A 33 6.35 -5.13 -6.36
CA ARG A 33 5.34 -5.55 -5.39
C ARG A 33 5.25 -4.58 -4.21
N LYS A 34 6.37 -4.10 -3.68
CA LYS A 34 6.39 -3.10 -2.61
C LYS A 34 5.72 -1.79 -3.06
N LEU A 35 6.08 -1.26 -4.22
CA LEU A 35 5.46 -0.06 -4.79
C LEU A 35 3.94 -0.23 -4.96
N ARG A 36 3.49 -1.39 -5.43
CA ARG A 36 2.05 -1.70 -5.56
C ARG A 36 1.34 -1.74 -4.21
N GLN A 37 1.94 -2.38 -3.21
CA GLN A 37 1.39 -2.41 -1.85
C GLN A 37 1.28 -1.00 -1.27
N ASP A 38 2.28 -0.16 -1.47
CA ASP A 38 2.26 1.23 -1.03
C ASP A 38 1.17 2.04 -1.74
N ILE A 39 1.01 1.87 -3.06
CA ILE A 39 -0.08 2.49 -3.83
C ILE A 39 -1.47 2.07 -3.31
N LEU A 40 -1.65 0.80 -2.93
CA LEU A 40 -2.91 0.33 -2.33
C LEU A 40 -3.17 1.01 -0.97
N LEU A 41 -2.13 1.27 -0.18
CA LEU A 41 -2.23 2.02 1.08
C LEU A 41 -2.47 3.52 0.86
N MET A 42 -2.02 4.07 -0.27
CA MET A 42 -2.28 5.46 -0.67
C MET A 42 -3.70 5.67 -1.22
N LYS A 43 -4.28 4.67 -1.89
CA LYS A 43 -5.62 4.76 -2.52
C LYS A 43 -6.71 5.34 -1.60
N PRO A 44 -6.85 4.93 -0.33
CA PRO A 44 -7.82 5.52 0.61
C PRO A 44 -7.74 7.05 0.75
N TYR A 45 -6.54 7.62 0.67
CA TYR A 45 -6.33 9.06 0.73
C TYR A 45 -6.99 9.76 -0.47
N PHE A 46 -6.81 9.21 -1.66
CA PHE A 46 -7.30 9.81 -2.91
C PHE A 46 -8.82 9.68 -3.08
N ILE A 47 -9.40 8.53 -2.75
CA ILE A 47 -10.87 8.32 -2.87
C ILE A 47 -11.68 9.16 -1.88
N THR A 48 -11.01 9.79 -0.90
CA THR A 48 -11.64 10.68 0.08
C THR A 48 -11.04 12.09 0.04
N CYS A 49 -10.26 12.43 -0.99
CA CYS A 49 -9.65 13.75 -1.18
C CYS A 49 -10.15 14.38 -2.49
N LYS A 50 -10.88 15.49 -2.38
CA LYS A 50 -11.41 16.22 -3.54
C LYS A 50 -10.29 16.70 -4.49
N GLU A 51 -9.21 17.24 -3.93
CA GLU A 51 -8.06 17.74 -4.71
C GLU A 51 -7.37 16.62 -5.49
N ALA A 52 -7.21 15.44 -4.88
CA ALA A 52 -6.67 14.25 -5.54
C ALA A 52 -7.58 13.76 -6.69
N MET A 53 -8.90 13.80 -6.49
CA MET A 53 -9.87 13.44 -7.54
C MET A 53 -9.81 14.41 -8.72
N GLU A 54 -9.75 15.71 -8.45
CA GLU A 54 -9.64 16.76 -9.48
C GLU A 54 -8.32 16.64 -10.24
N ALA A 55 -7.22 16.36 -9.55
CA ALA A 55 -5.92 16.06 -10.14
C ALA A 55 -5.85 14.68 -10.84
N ARG A 56 -6.91 13.85 -10.72
CA ARG A 56 -7.03 12.54 -11.34
C ARG A 56 -5.86 11.61 -11.02
N LEU A 57 -5.32 11.65 -9.80
CA LEU A 57 -4.08 10.94 -9.44
C LEU A 57 -4.17 9.44 -9.74
N LEU A 58 -5.27 8.77 -9.37
CA LEU A 58 -5.44 7.34 -9.65
C LEU A 58 -5.51 6.99 -11.14
N LEU A 59 -5.81 7.93 -12.04
CA LEU A 59 -5.81 7.68 -13.48
C LEU A 59 -4.40 7.57 -14.06
N HIS A 60 -3.35 7.91 -13.31
CA HIS A 60 -1.97 7.61 -13.70
C HIS A 60 -1.74 6.10 -13.90
N LEU A 61 -2.60 5.26 -13.30
CA LEU A 61 -2.59 3.79 -13.42
C LEU A 61 -3.73 3.26 -14.30
N GLN A 62 -4.35 4.09 -15.15
CA GLN A 62 -5.51 3.69 -15.97
C GLN A 62 -5.28 2.47 -16.86
N ASP A 63 -4.06 2.29 -17.37
CA ASP A 63 -3.71 1.14 -18.23
C ASP A 63 -3.43 -0.14 -17.42
N ARG A 64 -3.36 -0.03 -16.08
CA ARG A 64 -3.08 -1.13 -15.14
C ARG A 64 -3.96 -1.03 -13.90
N GLN A 65 -5.27 -0.98 -14.11
CA GLN A 65 -6.25 -0.82 -13.02
C GLN A 65 -6.11 -1.89 -11.92
N HIS A 66 -5.67 -3.10 -12.26
CA HIS A 66 -5.41 -4.16 -11.28
C HIS A 66 -4.38 -3.78 -10.21
N PHE A 67 -3.50 -2.80 -10.46
CA PHE A 67 -2.54 -2.33 -9.46
C PHE A 67 -3.16 -1.52 -8.33
N VAL A 68 -4.36 -0.98 -8.53
CA VAL A 68 -5.15 -0.31 -7.48
C VAL A 68 -6.24 -1.22 -6.90
N GLU A 69 -6.28 -2.49 -7.31
CA GLU A 69 -7.23 -3.50 -6.82
C GLU A 69 -6.57 -4.51 -5.88
N ASN A 70 -5.38 -5.01 -6.24
CA ASN A 70 -4.60 -5.98 -5.46
C ASN A 70 -3.09 -5.90 -5.77
N ASP A 71 -2.26 -6.59 -4.97
CA ASP A 71 -0.81 -6.68 -5.16
C ASP A 71 -0.33 -8.02 -5.76
N ASP A 72 -1.24 -8.96 -6.03
CA ASP A 72 -0.90 -10.35 -6.37
C ASP A 72 -1.13 -10.73 -7.83
N MET A 73 -2.00 -10.02 -8.55
CA MET A 73 -2.31 -10.28 -9.95
C MET A 73 -1.36 -9.53 -10.90
N TYR A 74 -0.88 -10.21 -11.94
CA TYR A 74 -0.02 -9.68 -12.98
C TYR A 74 -0.51 -10.10 -14.36
N SER A 75 -0.29 -9.25 -15.35
CA SER A 75 -0.42 -9.54 -16.78
C SER A 75 0.93 -9.96 -17.36
N LEU A 76 0.92 -10.56 -18.56
CA LEU A 76 2.17 -10.86 -19.26
C LEU A 76 2.93 -9.57 -19.63
N GLN A 77 2.20 -8.50 -19.97
CA GLN A 77 2.78 -7.19 -20.22
C GLN A 77 3.52 -6.64 -18.99
N ASP A 78 2.97 -6.83 -17.78
CA ASP A 78 3.66 -6.41 -16.55
C ASP A 78 5.01 -7.09 -16.39
N LEU A 79 5.09 -8.40 -16.69
CA LEU A 79 6.33 -9.17 -16.61
C LEU A 79 7.36 -8.72 -17.65
N ILE A 80 6.92 -8.46 -18.87
CA ILE A 80 7.78 -7.92 -19.93
C ILE A 80 8.33 -6.55 -19.50
N ASP A 81 7.46 -5.66 -19.02
CA ASP A 81 7.87 -4.33 -18.60
C ASP A 81 8.73 -4.34 -17.34
N THR A 82 8.52 -5.32 -16.45
CA THR A 82 9.39 -5.61 -15.30
C THR A 82 10.79 -5.98 -15.77
N SER A 83 10.90 -6.97 -16.66
CA SER A 83 12.20 -7.44 -17.16
C SER A 83 13.00 -6.38 -17.92
N SER A 84 12.32 -5.36 -18.45
CA SER A 84 12.94 -4.23 -19.14
C SER A 84 13.23 -3.02 -18.24
N GLY A 85 12.89 -3.08 -16.95
CA GLY A 85 13.02 -1.98 -15.98
C GLY A 85 12.00 -0.85 -16.16
N ARG A 86 11.24 -0.81 -17.27
CA ARG A 86 10.23 0.23 -17.55
C ARG A 86 9.18 0.32 -16.46
N LEU A 87 8.72 -0.83 -15.95
CA LEU A 87 7.65 -0.84 -14.95
C LEU A 87 8.12 -0.26 -13.60
N SER A 88 9.34 -0.59 -13.16
CA SER A 88 9.90 -0.06 -11.91
C SER A 88 10.05 1.46 -11.98
N CYS A 89 10.62 1.98 -13.08
CA CYS A 89 10.77 3.42 -13.30
C CYS A 89 9.42 4.16 -13.27
N SER A 90 8.44 3.68 -14.05
CA SER A 90 7.10 4.29 -14.11
C SER A 90 6.37 4.26 -12.77
N LEU A 91 6.40 3.12 -12.05
CA LEU A 91 5.75 3.02 -10.74
C LEU A 91 6.43 3.89 -9.68
N THR A 92 7.75 4.03 -9.73
CA THR A 92 8.50 4.91 -8.80
C THR A 92 8.11 6.37 -8.97
N GLU A 93 7.96 6.84 -10.22
CA GLU A 93 7.52 8.21 -10.51
C GLU A 93 6.07 8.46 -10.04
N ILE A 94 5.17 7.50 -10.30
CA ILE A 94 3.78 7.57 -9.84
C ILE A 94 3.73 7.58 -8.32
N HIS A 95 4.43 6.66 -7.65
CA HIS A 95 4.51 6.57 -6.21
C HIS A 95 5.06 7.86 -5.59
N THR A 96 6.11 8.44 -6.17
CA THR A 96 6.69 9.72 -5.72
C THR A 96 5.68 10.85 -5.83
N THR A 97 4.96 10.94 -6.95
CA THR A 97 3.89 11.93 -7.16
C THR A 97 2.78 11.76 -6.12
N PHE A 98 2.37 10.53 -5.85
CA PHE A 98 1.33 10.19 -4.90
C PHE A 98 1.73 10.54 -3.45
N ALA A 99 2.95 10.16 -3.06
CA ALA A 99 3.51 10.49 -1.76
C ALA A 99 3.63 12.01 -1.57
N LYS A 100 4.07 12.75 -2.60
CA LYS A 100 4.16 14.21 -2.56
C LYS A 100 2.79 14.86 -2.30
N HIS A 101 1.76 14.42 -3.02
CA HIS A 101 0.40 14.92 -2.77
C HIS A 101 -0.03 14.67 -1.31
N ILE A 102 0.15 13.44 -0.82
CA ILE A 102 -0.31 13.05 0.52
C ILE A 102 0.44 13.79 1.62
N LYS A 103 1.76 13.93 1.49
CA LYS A 103 2.64 14.40 2.56
C LYS A 103 2.93 15.88 2.55
N LEU A 104 2.90 16.53 1.37
CA LEU A 104 3.41 17.89 1.20
C LEU A 104 2.35 18.83 0.63
N ASP A 105 1.65 18.41 -0.43
CA ASP A 105 0.81 19.35 -1.20
C ASP A 105 -0.62 19.48 -0.65
N CYS A 106 -1.14 18.49 0.09
CA CYS A 106 -2.55 18.48 0.53
C CYS A 106 -2.71 18.33 2.05
N GLU A 107 -3.14 19.41 2.73
CA GLU A 107 -3.36 19.44 4.17
C GLU A 107 -4.40 18.40 4.65
N LYS A 108 -5.44 18.15 3.86
CA LYS A 108 -6.48 17.15 4.20
C LYS A 108 -5.93 15.72 4.18
N CYS A 109 -4.97 15.43 3.32
CA CYS A 109 -4.29 14.15 3.30
C CYS A 109 -3.29 14.04 4.44
N GLN A 110 -2.54 15.11 4.73
CA GLN A 110 -1.60 15.17 5.85
C GLN A 110 -2.30 14.95 7.19
N ALA A 111 -3.48 15.54 7.40
CA ALA A 111 -4.28 15.38 8.61
C ALA A 111 -4.80 13.93 8.84
N LYS A 112 -4.73 13.06 7.82
CA LYS A 112 -5.05 11.62 7.93
C LYS A 112 -3.81 10.77 8.23
N GLY A 113 -2.65 11.39 8.42
CA GLY A 113 -1.48 10.70 8.95
C GLY A 113 -1.67 10.26 10.40
N PHE A 114 -0.73 9.48 10.90
CA PHE A 114 -0.82 8.82 12.20
C PHE A 114 0.27 9.33 13.13
N MET A 115 -0.05 9.44 14.42
CA MET A 115 0.95 9.56 15.47
C MET A 115 1.18 8.19 16.09
N CYS A 116 2.43 7.81 16.31
CA CYS A 116 2.75 6.55 16.97
C CYS A 116 2.25 6.59 18.42
N GLU A 117 1.26 5.77 18.79
CA GLU A 117 0.70 5.81 20.16
C GLU A 117 1.65 5.25 21.24
N LEU A 118 2.71 4.53 20.82
CA LEU A 118 3.66 3.90 21.72
C LEU A 118 4.71 4.89 22.24
N CYS A 119 5.33 5.67 21.36
CA CYS A 119 6.29 6.71 21.74
C CYS A 119 5.63 8.08 21.90
N LYS A 120 4.52 8.35 21.21
CA LYS A 120 3.81 9.65 21.18
C LYS A 120 4.69 10.83 20.79
N GLU A 121 5.81 10.54 20.12
CA GLU A 121 6.84 11.47 19.70
C GLU A 121 7.22 11.18 18.25
N GLY A 122 7.85 12.17 17.60
CA GLY A 122 8.31 12.08 16.21
C GLY A 122 7.35 12.68 15.20
N ASP A 123 7.66 12.45 13.92
CA ASP A 123 6.92 12.98 12.78
C ASP A 123 5.61 12.22 12.52
N ILE A 124 4.73 12.84 11.75
CA ILE A 124 3.51 12.20 11.25
C ILE A 124 3.88 10.99 10.38
N LEU A 125 3.28 9.86 10.69
CA LEU A 125 3.51 8.59 10.01
C LEU A 125 2.46 8.32 8.96
N PHE A 126 2.90 7.70 7.87
CA PHE A 126 2.04 7.17 6.84
C PHE A 126 2.26 5.65 6.70
N PRO A 127 1.22 4.89 6.36
CA PRO A 127 1.30 3.42 6.29
C PRO A 127 2.26 2.92 5.20
N PHE A 128 2.60 3.76 4.22
CA PHE A 128 3.51 3.45 3.12
C PHE A 128 4.96 3.93 3.37
N ASP A 129 5.28 4.37 4.59
CA ASP A 129 6.65 4.74 4.97
C ASP A 129 7.54 3.52 5.20
N SER A 130 8.85 3.66 4.93
CA SER A 130 9.82 2.56 5.08
C SER A 130 10.06 2.12 6.52
N HIS A 131 9.84 3.03 7.48
CA HIS A 131 10.13 2.82 8.91
C HIS A 131 8.85 2.73 9.76
N THR A 132 7.72 2.37 9.15
CA THR A 132 6.45 2.18 9.86
C THR A 132 6.00 0.73 9.85
N SER A 133 5.06 0.42 10.74
CA SER A 133 4.37 -0.86 10.79
C SER A 133 2.88 -0.63 11.01
N LEU A 134 2.09 -1.40 10.28
CA LEU A 134 0.63 -1.32 10.27
C LEU A 134 0.06 -2.47 11.09
N CYS A 135 -0.84 -2.17 12.02
CA CYS A 135 -1.66 -3.22 12.64
C CYS A 135 -2.67 -3.73 11.61
N HIS A 136 -2.65 -5.03 11.32
CA HIS A 136 -3.54 -5.63 10.32
C HIS A 136 -5.00 -5.72 10.74
N ASP A 137 -5.30 -5.58 12.03
CA ASP A 137 -6.67 -5.64 12.56
C ASP A 137 -7.39 -4.29 12.55
N CYS A 138 -6.68 -3.21 12.95
CA CYS A 138 -7.28 -1.88 13.11
C CYS A 138 -6.65 -0.78 12.24
N PHE A 139 -5.65 -1.13 11.44
CA PHE A 139 -4.93 -0.21 10.54
C PHE A 139 -4.24 0.97 11.24
N ALA A 140 -4.01 0.89 12.56
CA ALA A 140 -3.16 1.84 13.24
C ALA A 140 -1.70 1.71 12.77
N VAL A 141 -1.04 2.85 12.61
CA VAL A 141 0.36 2.92 12.15
C VAL A 141 1.27 3.31 13.31
N PHE A 142 2.39 2.62 13.41
CA PHE A 142 3.41 2.82 14.43
C PHE A 142 4.77 2.94 13.77
N HIS A 143 5.75 3.53 14.47
CA HIS A 143 7.14 3.30 14.11
C HIS A 143 7.42 1.81 14.17
N ARG A 144 8.18 1.31 13.19
CA ARG A 144 8.50 -0.10 13.06
C ARG A 144 9.15 -0.64 14.33
N ASP A 145 10.17 0.05 14.82
CA ASP A 145 10.94 -0.37 15.99
C ASP A 145 10.05 -0.33 17.25
N CYS A 146 9.26 0.72 17.45
CA CYS A 146 8.30 0.77 18.56
C CYS A 146 7.32 -0.41 18.55
N TYR A 147 6.80 -0.78 17.38
CA TYR A 147 5.84 -1.88 17.27
C TYR A 147 6.48 -3.23 17.56
N TYR A 148 7.70 -3.46 17.08
CA TYR A 148 8.45 -4.67 17.38
C TYR A 148 8.86 -4.76 18.86
N ASP A 149 9.36 -3.67 19.45
CA ASP A 149 9.71 -3.61 20.87
C ASP A 149 8.49 -3.87 21.76
N ASN A 150 7.29 -3.47 21.30
CA ASN A 150 6.03 -3.80 21.95
C ASN A 150 5.49 -5.20 21.59
N SER A 151 6.36 -6.14 21.20
CA SER A 151 6.01 -7.52 20.84
C SER A 151 4.90 -7.61 19.78
N THR A 152 4.83 -6.65 18.87
CA THR A 152 3.76 -6.52 17.84
C THR A 152 2.34 -6.46 18.41
N THR A 153 2.20 -6.08 19.69
CA THR A 153 0.90 -5.92 20.34
C THR A 153 0.35 -4.53 20.01
N CYS A 154 -0.86 -4.46 19.47
CA CYS A 154 -1.49 -3.17 19.16
C CYS A 154 -2.25 -2.62 20.38
N PRO A 155 -1.82 -1.50 20.99
CA PRO A 155 -2.51 -0.92 22.14
C PRO A 155 -3.94 -0.44 21.79
N ARG A 156 -4.17 -0.05 20.53
CA ARG A 156 -5.51 0.34 20.06
C ARG A 156 -6.46 -0.86 20.03
N CYS A 157 -6.03 -2.00 19.50
CA CYS A 157 -6.84 -3.23 19.52
C CYS A 157 -7.12 -3.70 20.95
N ALA A 158 -6.12 -3.64 21.85
CA ALA A 158 -6.31 -3.98 23.26
C ALA A 158 -7.42 -3.14 23.91
N ARG A 159 -7.35 -1.80 23.77
CA ARG A 159 -8.41 -0.90 24.27
C ARG A 159 -9.78 -1.15 23.62
N MET A 160 -9.82 -1.50 22.33
CA MET A 160 -11.08 -1.82 21.64
C MET A 160 -11.72 -3.11 22.19
N LEU A 161 -10.89 -4.12 22.50
CA LEU A 161 -11.36 -5.37 23.09
C LEU A 161 -11.87 -5.18 24.52
N GLU A 162 -11.16 -4.40 25.33
CA GLU A 162 -11.56 -4.04 26.70
C GLU A 162 -12.95 -3.38 26.72
N ARG A 163 -13.16 -2.34 25.89
CA ARG A 163 -14.46 -1.65 25.80
C ARG A 163 -15.60 -2.58 25.38
N LYS A 164 -15.35 -3.47 24.41
CA LYS A 164 -16.35 -4.45 23.97
C LYS A 164 -16.73 -5.43 25.08
N ASN A 165 -15.76 -5.81 25.91
CA ASN A 165 -16.00 -6.69 27.05
C ASN A 165 -16.80 -5.95 28.15
N GLU A 166 -16.53 -4.66 28.38
CA GLU A 166 -17.28 -3.85 29.34
C GLU A 166 -18.75 -3.64 28.90
N GLU A 167 -19.00 -3.35 27.62
CA GLU A 167 -20.35 -3.21 27.05
C GLU A 167 -21.16 -4.52 27.10
N SER A 168 -20.50 -5.67 26.98
CA SER A 168 -21.18 -6.98 27.08
C SER A 168 -21.46 -7.42 28.52
N LEU A 169 -20.76 -6.83 29.50
CA LEU A 169 -21.00 -7.04 30.93
C LEU A 169 -22.04 -6.06 31.50
N ASN A 170 -22.32 -4.95 30.81
CA ASN A 170 -23.34 -3.96 31.15
C ASN A 170 -24.28 -3.69 29.95
N PRO A 171 -25.23 -4.60 29.65
CA PRO A 171 -26.15 -4.47 28.52
C PRO A 171 -27.17 -3.32 28.65
#